data_AF-A0A139HJA8-F1
#
_entry.id   AF-A0A139HJA8-F1
#
_cell.length_a   1.000
_cell.length_b   1.000
_cell.length_c   1.000
_cell.angle_alpha   90.00
_cell.angle_beta   90.00
_cell.angle_gamma   90.00
#
_symmetry.space_group_name_H-M   'P 1'
#
loop_
_entity.id
_entity.type
_entity.pdbx_description
1 polymer ?
#
loop_
_entity_poly.entity_id
_entity_poly.type
_entity_poly.pdbx_seq_one_letter_code
_entity_poly.pdbx_strand_id
1 'polypeptide(L)'
;MADRDISISGWQEAWLERTHPQLFQYCITLTYTLAAVSIFMSIRSLLLTRRCRREILEEPSSRASVFAACDKKMLSITRCQFLVSSIFCFNTLAIWLVDAGISVFAVWYDVDSNPEAYTAQLWLDLAIASVSMLGLFIFVFMAFPMIQLMVFSWAFAKYRTKSNSFDGTLGAYVPELRTLTTHLAQMWMMAGFLLMAFWPVYFKSPLRLTIAEAIYGSGLAWSHVATMLIWRSEEIANIEIKPRMSVKDAVLLYGQHGMAIPFKKTETHVLPKFDDEKQALLADSSS
;
A
#
# COMPACT_ATOMS: atom_id res chain seq x y z
N MET A 1 3.71 13.16 39.46
CA MET A 1 4.93 12.37 39.19
C MET A 1 5.83 13.27 38.39
N ALA A 2 7.08 13.46 38.83
CA ALA A 2 7.99 14.40 38.18
C ALA A 2 8.27 13.92 36.76
N ASP A 3 7.93 14.77 35.78
CA ASP A 3 8.42 14.67 34.41
C ASP A 3 9.95 14.77 34.48
N ARG A 4 10.62 13.62 34.50
CA ARG A 4 12.08 13.58 34.43
C ARG A 4 12.45 13.70 32.96
N ASP A 5 12.82 14.91 32.55
CA ASP A 5 13.30 15.16 31.19
C ASP A 5 14.65 14.46 30.99
N ILE A 6 14.67 13.44 30.14
CA ILE A 6 15.90 12.78 29.70
C ILE A 6 16.61 13.76 28.76
N SER A 7 17.77 14.27 29.19
CA SER A 7 18.53 15.22 28.39
C SER A 7 19.19 14.54 27.19
N ILE A 8 18.72 14.86 25.99
CA ILE A 8 19.36 14.49 24.71
C ILE A 8 20.02 15.74 24.16
N SER A 9 21.27 15.66 23.70
CA SER A 9 22.02 16.83 23.22
C SER A 9 22.76 16.57 21.91
N GLY A 10 23.15 17.65 21.24
CA GLY A 10 23.97 17.62 20.03
C GLY A 10 23.19 17.20 18.79
N TRP A 11 23.81 16.40 17.92
CA TRP A 11 23.20 16.01 16.64
C TRP A 11 21.95 15.13 16.81
N GLN A 12 21.87 14.39 17.92
CA GLN A 12 20.75 13.51 18.25
C GLN A 12 19.48 14.31 18.54
N GLU A 13 19.60 15.40 19.30
CA GLU A 13 18.49 16.33 19.57
C GLU A 13 18.01 16.96 18.26
N ALA A 14 18.94 17.49 17.45
CA ALA A 14 18.61 18.06 16.15
C ALA A 14 17.97 17.04 15.19
N TRP A 15 18.36 15.76 15.28
CA TRP A 15 17.74 14.68 14.52
C TRP A 15 16.29 14.44 14.96
N LEU A 16 16.03 14.31 16.27
CA LEU A 16 14.70 14.04 16.81
C LEU A 16 13.74 15.24 16.64
N GLU A 17 14.25 16.46 16.73
CA GLU A 17 13.49 17.70 16.47
C GLU A 17 13.34 18.02 14.98
N ARG A 18 13.91 17.21 14.09
CA ARG A 18 13.90 17.42 12.62
C ARG A 18 14.50 18.74 12.17
N THR A 19 15.41 19.30 12.97
CA THR A 19 16.16 20.52 12.65
C THR A 19 17.55 20.22 12.06
N HIS A 20 17.97 18.96 12.03
CA HIS A 20 19.26 18.55 11.47
C HIS A 20 19.35 18.88 9.96
N PRO A 21 20.27 19.76 9.52
CA PRO A 21 20.24 20.33 8.17
C PRO A 21 20.48 19.28 7.08
N GLN A 22 21.35 18.29 7.35
CA GLN A 22 21.60 17.21 6.40
C GLN A 22 20.39 16.28 6.25
N LEU A 23 19.65 16.04 7.32
CA LEU A 23 18.44 15.20 7.28
C LEU A 23 17.40 15.88 6.39
N PHE A 24 17.18 17.18 6.62
CA PHE A 24 16.26 18.00 5.83
C PHE A 24 16.66 17.99 4.35
N GLN A 25 17.92 18.26 4.03
CA GLN A 25 18.40 18.30 2.65
C GLN A 25 18.24 16.94 1.95
N TYR A 26 18.69 15.84 2.58
CA TYR A 26 18.59 14.50 1.97
C TYR A 26 17.14 14.06 1.80
N CYS A 27 16.27 14.30 2.79
CA CYS A 27 14.86 13.94 2.69
C CYS A 27 14.14 14.74 1.60
N ILE A 28 14.42 16.03 1.48
CA ILE A 28 13.85 16.87 0.42
C ILE A 28 14.34 16.42 -0.96
N THR A 29 15.65 16.19 -1.14
CA THR A 29 16.19 15.72 -2.42
C THR A 29 15.54 14.39 -2.80
N LEU A 30 15.48 13.42 -1.88
CA LEU A 30 14.83 12.13 -2.12
C LEU A 30 13.36 12.29 -2.51
N THR A 31 12.62 13.12 -1.76
CA THR A 31 11.19 13.37 -2.01
C THR A 31 10.99 13.93 -3.42
N TYR A 32 11.70 14.99 -3.79
CA TYR A 32 11.53 15.62 -5.10
C TYR A 32 11.95 14.69 -6.24
N THR A 33 13.05 13.95 -6.10
CA THR A 33 13.48 13.00 -7.13
C THR A 33 12.46 11.89 -7.32
N LEU A 34 11.99 11.25 -6.25
CA LEU A 34 11.00 10.18 -6.34
C LEU A 34 9.62 10.67 -6.78
N ALA A 35 9.22 11.87 -6.36
CA ALA A 35 7.97 12.49 -6.80
C ALA A 35 8.00 12.82 -8.30
N ALA A 36 9.11 13.36 -8.81
CA ALA A 36 9.28 13.62 -10.24
C ALA A 36 9.22 12.32 -11.06
N VAL A 37 9.93 11.28 -10.62
CA VAL A 37 9.89 9.94 -11.24
C VAL A 37 8.48 9.37 -11.23
N SER A 38 7.78 9.48 -10.11
CA SER A 38 6.38 9.07 -9.98
C SER A 38 5.47 9.80 -10.97
N ILE A 39 5.52 11.14 -11.01
CA ILE A 39 4.68 11.96 -11.90
C ILE A 39 4.92 11.56 -13.34
N PHE A 40 6.18 11.40 -13.74
CA PHE A 40 6.54 10.94 -15.08
C PHE A 40 5.93 9.57 -15.41
N MET A 41 6.01 8.62 -14.47
CA MET A 41 5.39 7.29 -14.64
C MET A 41 3.87 7.37 -14.73
N SER A 42 3.21 8.19 -13.90
CA SER A 42 1.76 8.41 -13.94
C SER A 42 1.31 8.95 -15.29
N ILE A 43 1.98 9.98 -15.79
CA ILE A 43 1.69 10.58 -17.09
C ILE A 43 1.89 9.55 -18.20
N ARG A 44 3.00 8.81 -18.17
CA ARG A 44 3.28 7.74 -19.14
C ARG A 44 2.21 6.65 -19.13
N SER A 45 1.77 6.21 -17.95
CA SER A 45 0.70 5.22 -17.78
C SER A 45 -0.63 5.73 -18.37
N LEU A 46 -0.98 6.97 -18.07
CA LEU A 46 -2.21 7.60 -18.57
C LEU A 46 -2.20 7.75 -20.10
N LEU A 47 -1.10 8.23 -20.67
CA LEU A 47 -0.94 8.37 -22.12
C LEU A 47 -1.02 7.02 -22.83
N LEU A 48 -0.39 5.98 -22.26
CA LEU A 48 -0.43 4.63 -22.81
C LEU A 48 -1.84 4.03 -22.76
N THR A 49 -2.57 4.25 -21.67
CA THR A 49 -3.97 3.81 -21.52
C THR A 49 -4.87 4.51 -22.55
N ARG A 50 -4.73 5.84 -22.72
CA ARG A 50 -5.50 6.60 -23.70
C ARG A 50 -5.20 6.17 -25.14
N ARG A 51 -3.92 5.93 -25.45
CA ARG A 51 -3.48 5.46 -26.77
C ARG A 51 -4.04 4.07 -27.08
N CYS A 52 -3.94 3.14 -26.14
CA CYS A 52 -4.50 1.79 -26.26
C CYS A 52 -6.01 1.82 -26.53
N ARG A 53 -6.75 2.65 -25.77
CA ARG A 53 -8.20 2.81 -25.97
C ARG A 53 -8.52 3.31 -27.38
N ARG A 54 -7.74 4.26 -27.90
CA ARG A 54 -7.94 4.78 -29.27
C ARG A 54 -7.65 3.70 -30.32
N GLU A 55 -6.54 2.99 -30.21
CA GLU A 55 -6.15 1.92 -31.15
C GLU A 55 -7.17 0.77 -31.17
N ILE A 56 -7.76 0.40 -30.01
CA ILE A 56 -8.84 -0.61 -29.91
C ILE A 56 -10.13 -0.16 -30.61
N LEU A 57 -10.42 1.14 -30.58
CA LEU A 57 -11.60 1.71 -31.25
C LEU A 57 -11.41 1.80 -32.77
N GLU A 58 -10.17 2.00 -33.24
CA GLU A 58 -9.82 2.16 -34.66
C GLU A 58 -9.77 0.82 -35.42
N GLU A 59 -9.24 -0.26 -34.82
CA GLU A 59 -9.12 -1.58 -35.49
C GLU A 59 -9.77 -2.73 -34.68
N PRO A 60 -10.97 -3.19 -35.05
CA PRO A 60 -11.69 -4.25 -34.32
C PRO A 60 -11.05 -5.64 -34.38
N SER A 61 -10.33 -5.96 -35.47
CA SER A 61 -9.76 -7.28 -35.73
C SER A 61 -8.47 -7.59 -34.94
N SER A 62 -7.80 -6.56 -34.40
CA SER A 62 -6.53 -6.67 -33.68
C SER A 62 -6.64 -6.33 -32.18
N ARG A 63 -7.86 -6.09 -31.67
CA ARG A 63 -8.11 -5.60 -30.29
C ARG A 63 -7.38 -6.40 -29.21
N ALA A 64 -7.40 -7.73 -29.30
CA ALA A 64 -6.78 -8.60 -28.30
C ALA A 64 -5.26 -8.46 -28.24
N SER A 65 -4.58 -8.37 -29.40
CA SER A 65 -3.12 -8.24 -29.46
C SER A 65 -2.65 -6.83 -29.06
N VAL A 66 -3.39 -5.79 -29.47
CA VAL A 66 -3.16 -4.40 -29.06
C VAL A 66 -3.32 -4.22 -27.54
N PHE A 67 -4.38 -4.82 -26.97
CA PHE A 67 -4.63 -4.79 -25.53
C PHE A 67 -3.54 -5.54 -24.76
N ALA A 68 -3.17 -6.76 -25.17
CA ALA A 68 -2.12 -7.55 -24.52
C ALA A 68 -0.75 -6.84 -24.55
N ALA A 69 -0.40 -6.20 -25.67
CA ALA A 69 0.84 -5.44 -25.78
C ALA A 69 0.86 -4.20 -24.87
N CYS A 70 -0.28 -3.53 -24.70
CA CYS A 70 -0.42 -2.40 -23.80
C CYS A 70 -0.41 -2.84 -22.33
N ASP A 71 -1.07 -3.94 -21.98
CA ASP A 71 -1.06 -4.48 -20.62
C ASP A 71 0.36 -4.83 -20.17
N LYS A 72 1.15 -5.47 -21.04
CA LYS A 72 2.57 -5.77 -20.76
C LYS A 72 3.41 -4.50 -20.50
N LYS A 73 3.15 -3.42 -21.24
CA LYS A 73 3.83 -2.12 -21.02
C LYS A 73 3.37 -1.45 -19.72
N MET A 74 2.07 -1.50 -19.42
CA MET A 74 1.52 -1.01 -18.14
C MET A 74 2.12 -1.75 -16.95
N LEU A 75 2.27 -3.08 -17.07
CA LEU A 75 2.85 -3.92 -16.03
C LEU A 75 4.27 -3.46 -15.63
N SER A 76 5.10 -3.12 -16.60
CA SER A 76 6.44 -2.59 -16.35
C SER A 76 6.40 -1.25 -15.59
N ILE A 77 5.44 -0.38 -15.92
CA ILE A 77 5.28 0.93 -15.26
C ILE A 77 4.80 0.72 -13.82
N THR A 78 3.80 -0.14 -13.61
CA THR A 78 3.27 -0.43 -12.27
C THR A 78 4.29 -1.11 -11.37
N ARG A 79 5.18 -1.97 -11.91
CA ARG A 79 6.31 -2.54 -11.17
C ARG A 79 7.31 -1.48 -10.72
N CYS A 80 7.62 -0.52 -11.60
CA CYS A 80 8.53 0.57 -11.26
C CYS A 80 7.90 1.52 -10.21
N GLN A 81 6.60 1.82 -10.31
CA GLN A 81 5.86 2.55 -9.28
C GLN A 81 5.85 1.82 -7.93
N PHE A 82 5.65 0.51 -7.95
CA PHE A 82 5.72 -0.32 -6.75
C PHE A 82 7.12 -0.27 -6.10
N LEU A 83 8.18 -0.26 -6.91
CA LEU A 83 9.54 -0.05 -6.42
C LEU A 83 9.69 1.32 -5.75
N VAL A 84 9.19 2.40 -6.35
CA VAL A 84 9.21 3.74 -5.74
C VAL A 84 8.47 3.75 -4.40
N SER A 85 7.29 3.11 -4.32
CA SER A 85 6.55 2.94 -3.06
C SER A 85 7.38 2.21 -2.00
N SER A 86 8.07 1.14 -2.40
CA SER A 86 8.94 0.35 -1.53
C SER A 86 10.14 1.17 -1.03
N ILE A 87 10.74 2.01 -1.88
CA ILE A 87 11.85 2.90 -1.50
C ILE A 87 11.40 3.88 -0.41
N PHE A 88 10.21 4.49 -0.52
CA PHE A 88 9.66 5.35 0.54
C PHE A 88 9.46 4.60 1.86
N CYS A 89 8.99 3.35 1.78
CA CYS A 89 8.82 2.48 2.95
C CYS A 89 10.18 2.18 3.63
N PHE A 90 11.20 1.76 2.88
CA PHE A 90 12.51 1.46 3.46
C PHE A 90 13.21 2.68 4.04
N ASN A 91 13.12 3.84 3.38
CA ASN A 91 13.69 5.09 3.90
C ASN A 91 12.99 5.56 5.18
N THR A 92 11.66 5.37 5.25
CA THR A 92 10.94 5.55 6.51
C THR A 92 11.56 4.69 7.60
N LEU A 93 11.64 3.37 7.37
CA LEU A 93 12.08 2.42 8.39
C LEU A 93 13.48 2.76 8.88
N ALA A 94 14.36 3.21 7.97
CA ALA A 94 15.69 3.69 8.33
C ALA A 94 15.62 4.89 9.29
N ILE A 95 14.81 5.92 9.00
CA ILE A 95 14.64 7.08 9.89
C ILE A 95 14.08 6.64 11.25
N TRP A 96 13.04 5.80 11.24
CA TRP A 96 12.39 5.31 12.46
C TRP A 96 13.35 4.47 13.33
N LEU A 97 14.19 3.63 12.73
CA LEU A 97 15.21 2.86 13.46
C LEU A 97 16.25 3.77 14.10
N VAL A 98 16.66 4.85 13.44
CA VAL A 98 17.57 5.82 14.03
C VAL A 98 16.89 6.56 15.20
N ASP A 99 15.64 6.99 15.04
CA ASP A 99 14.86 7.61 16.12
C ASP A 99 14.80 6.68 17.34
N ALA A 100 14.37 5.43 17.13
CA ALA A 100 14.24 4.43 18.18
C ALA A 100 15.58 4.13 18.84
N GLY A 101 16.65 4.01 18.04
CA GLY A 101 18.01 3.82 18.54
C GLY A 101 18.43 4.93 19.49
N ILE A 102 18.29 6.20 19.07
CA ILE A 102 18.63 7.36 19.91
C ILE A 102 17.82 7.34 21.21
N SER A 103 16.50 7.13 21.14
CA SER A 103 15.64 7.11 22.33
C SER A 103 15.99 5.97 23.29
N VAL A 104 16.25 4.75 22.78
CA VAL A 104 16.63 3.60 23.61
C VAL A 104 17.98 3.84 24.29
N PHE A 105 18.97 4.37 23.57
CA PHE A 105 20.27 4.70 24.17
C PHE A 105 20.12 5.78 25.24
N ALA A 106 19.31 6.83 25.01
CA ALA A 106 19.09 7.89 25.99
C ALA A 106 18.48 7.35 27.29
N VAL A 107 17.48 6.46 27.19
CA VAL A 107 16.89 5.79 28.36
C VAL A 107 17.92 4.90 29.05
N TRP A 108 18.70 4.13 28.30
CA TRP A 108 19.73 3.24 28.86
C TRP A 108 20.77 4.02 29.68
N TYR A 109 21.28 5.15 29.16
CA TYR A 109 22.21 6.00 29.88
C TYR A 109 21.61 6.63 31.14
N ASP A 110 20.34 7.03 31.12
CA ASP A 110 19.69 7.58 32.31
C ASP A 110 19.47 6.52 33.40
N VAL A 111 19.10 5.29 33.00
CA VAL A 111 18.96 4.15 33.93
C VAL A 111 20.30 3.82 34.59
N ASP A 112 21.38 3.75 33.80
CA ASP A 112 22.72 3.45 34.30
C ASP A 112 23.24 4.54 35.26
N SER A 113 22.99 5.81 34.92
CA SER A 113 23.45 6.95 35.71
C SER A 113 22.62 7.19 36.98
N ASN A 114 21.36 6.76 36.99
CA ASN A 114 20.40 7.09 38.05
C ASN A 114 19.49 5.91 38.42
N PRO A 115 20.05 4.78 38.87
CA PRO A 115 19.30 3.54 39.05
C PRO A 115 18.19 3.66 40.12
N GLU A 116 18.41 4.48 41.15
CA GLU A 116 17.45 4.66 42.25
C GLU A 116 16.14 5.34 41.83
N ALA A 117 16.15 6.09 40.71
CA ALA A 117 14.95 6.72 40.18
C ALA A 117 13.98 5.71 39.53
N TYR A 118 14.48 4.54 39.12
CA TYR A 118 13.74 3.52 38.39
C TYR A 118 13.17 2.45 39.32
N THR A 119 12.20 2.85 40.14
CA THR A 119 11.53 1.95 41.09
C THR A 119 10.73 0.84 40.38
N ALA A 120 10.49 -0.28 41.07
CA ALA A 120 9.65 -1.37 40.55
C ALA A 120 8.25 -0.90 40.13
N GLN A 121 7.68 0.07 40.87
CA GLN A 121 6.39 0.66 40.51
C GLN A 121 6.44 1.42 39.19
N LEU A 122 7.50 2.22 38.97
CA LEU A 122 7.68 2.96 37.71
C LEU A 122 7.77 2.00 36.50
N TRP A 123 8.50 0.89 36.64
CA TRP A 123 8.58 -0.14 35.60
C TRP A 123 7.22 -0.76 35.27
N LEU A 124 6.41 -1.00 36.31
CA LEU A 124 5.06 -1.55 36.15
C LEU A 124 4.14 -0.55 35.44
N ASP A 125 4.18 0.72 35.83
CA ASP A 125 3.38 1.78 35.19
C ASP A 125 3.79 1.98 33.72
N LEU A 126 5.09 1.97 33.42
CA LEU A 126 5.61 2.03 32.06
C LEU A 126 5.15 0.82 31.23
N ALA A 127 5.19 -0.39 31.79
CA ALA A 127 4.74 -1.59 31.09
C ALA A 127 3.25 -1.52 30.74
N ILE A 128 2.39 -1.07 31.67
CA ILE A 128 0.96 -0.89 31.42
C ILE A 128 0.73 0.15 30.33
N ALA A 129 1.42 1.30 30.39
CA ALA A 129 1.34 2.34 29.37
C ALA A 129 1.78 1.83 28.00
N SER A 130 2.89 1.09 27.91
CA SER A 130 3.38 0.50 26.67
C SER A 130 2.40 -0.50 26.06
N VAL A 131 1.85 -1.42 26.86
CA VAL A 131 0.87 -2.40 26.38
C VAL A 131 -0.42 -1.72 25.90
N SER A 132 -0.89 -0.72 26.64
CA SER A 132 -2.11 0.03 26.30
C SER A 132 -1.93 0.78 24.98
N MET A 133 -0.80 1.45 24.80
CA MET A 133 -0.45 2.17 23.57
C MET A 133 -0.27 1.21 22.39
N LEU A 134 0.41 0.08 22.60
CA LEU A 134 0.55 -0.96 21.58
C LEU A 134 -0.81 -1.50 21.13
N GLY A 135 -1.75 -1.72 22.05
CA GLY A 135 -3.11 -2.14 21.73
C GLY A 135 -3.85 -1.14 20.83
N LEU A 136 -3.76 0.16 21.16
CA LEU A 136 -4.33 1.24 20.32
C LEU A 136 -3.67 1.28 18.94
N PHE A 137 -2.36 1.16 18.87
CA PHE A 137 -1.60 1.18 17.62
C PHE A 137 -1.96 0.00 16.71
N ILE A 138 -2.01 -1.22 17.26
CA ILE A 138 -2.45 -2.41 16.51
C ILE A 138 -3.88 -2.24 16.00
N PHE A 139 -4.77 -1.71 16.85
CA PHE A 139 -6.15 -1.47 16.46
C PHE A 139 -6.24 -0.48 15.29
N VAL A 140 -5.54 0.64 15.36
CA VAL A 140 -5.55 1.66 14.29
C VAL A 140 -4.90 1.12 13.01
N PHE A 141 -3.75 0.44 13.15
CA PHE A 141 -3.03 -0.18 12.04
C PHE A 141 -3.87 -1.22 11.30
N MET A 142 -4.81 -1.90 11.97
CA MET A 142 -5.69 -2.89 11.35
C MET A 142 -7.05 -2.32 10.91
N ALA A 143 -7.74 -1.61 11.79
CA ALA A 143 -9.11 -1.16 11.55
C ALA A 143 -9.17 -0.11 10.43
N PHE A 144 -8.24 0.85 10.44
CA PHE A 144 -8.24 1.95 9.48
C PHE A 144 -8.06 1.48 8.02
N PRO A 145 -7.03 0.67 7.66
CA PRO A 145 -6.93 0.14 6.30
C PRO A 145 -8.08 -0.79 5.92
N MET A 146 -8.60 -1.61 6.86
CA MET A 146 -9.75 -2.47 6.57
C MET A 146 -10.98 -1.65 6.17
N ILE A 147 -11.27 -0.56 6.88
CA ILE A 147 -12.37 0.35 6.51
C ILE A 147 -12.14 0.96 5.13
N GLN A 148 -10.91 1.39 4.82
CA GLN A 148 -10.60 1.92 3.48
C GLN A 148 -10.85 0.90 2.37
N LEU A 149 -10.37 -0.33 2.55
CA LEU A 149 -10.56 -1.41 1.59
C LEU A 149 -12.06 -1.74 1.43
N MET A 150 -12.80 -1.82 2.53
CA MET A 150 -14.25 -2.07 2.50
C MET A 150 -15.01 -0.98 1.73
N VAL A 151 -14.73 0.30 2.02
CA VAL A 151 -15.35 1.43 1.34
C VAL A 151 -15.00 1.44 -0.15
N PHE A 152 -13.74 1.14 -0.48
CA PHE A 152 -13.29 1.04 -1.85
C PHE A 152 -13.98 -0.11 -2.61
N SER A 153 -14.04 -1.31 -2.03
CA SER A 153 -14.74 -2.45 -2.61
C SER A 153 -16.22 -2.16 -2.83
N TRP A 154 -16.88 -1.50 -1.89
CA TRP A 154 -18.27 -1.07 -2.02
C TRP A 154 -18.45 -0.05 -3.15
N ALA A 155 -17.60 0.98 -3.22
CA ALA A 155 -17.65 2.00 -4.26
C ALA A 155 -17.40 1.40 -5.65
N PHE A 156 -16.44 0.47 -5.77
CA PHE A 156 -16.14 -0.24 -7.01
C PHE A 156 -17.31 -1.13 -7.45
N ALA A 157 -17.93 -1.88 -6.52
CA ALA A 157 -19.12 -2.68 -6.81
C ALA A 157 -20.27 -1.81 -7.36
N LYS A 158 -20.51 -0.64 -6.74
CA LYS A 158 -21.53 0.32 -7.20
C LYS A 158 -21.21 0.87 -8.59
N TYR A 159 -19.95 1.23 -8.85
CA TYR A 159 -19.50 1.69 -10.17
C TYR A 159 -19.76 0.64 -11.26
N ARG A 160 -19.43 -0.63 -11.01
CA ARG A 160 -19.69 -1.74 -11.95
C ARG A 160 -21.17 -1.89 -12.26
N THR A 161 -22.03 -1.89 -11.23
CA THR A 161 -23.49 -2.04 -11.42
C THR A 161 -24.12 -0.91 -12.22
N LYS A 162 -23.57 0.32 -12.13
CA LYS A 162 -24.09 1.49 -12.85
C LYS A 162 -23.60 1.55 -14.31
N SER A 163 -22.51 0.87 -14.64
CA SER A 163 -21.90 0.90 -15.98
C SER A 163 -22.62 0.00 -17.00
N ASN A 164 -23.67 -0.74 -16.62
CA ASN A 164 -24.41 -1.68 -17.49
C ASN A 164 -23.54 -2.68 -18.29
N SER A 165 -22.29 -2.88 -17.90
CA SER A 165 -21.39 -3.88 -18.48
C SER A 165 -21.65 -5.24 -17.84
N PHE A 166 -22.76 -5.86 -18.23
CA PHE A 166 -23.12 -7.20 -17.77
C PHE A 166 -22.13 -8.29 -18.23
N ASP A 167 -21.27 -8.01 -19.21
CA ASP A 167 -20.37 -9.00 -19.84
C ASP A 167 -18.90 -8.94 -19.41
N GLY A 168 -18.54 -8.12 -18.42
CA GLY A 168 -17.14 -8.00 -17.97
C GLY A 168 -16.79 -8.96 -16.84
N THR A 169 -16.11 -10.07 -17.11
CA THR A 169 -15.27 -10.79 -16.12
C THR A 169 -14.32 -9.82 -15.44
N LEU A 170 -13.99 -10.03 -14.15
CA LEU A 170 -13.14 -9.12 -13.35
C LEU A 170 -11.83 -8.74 -14.07
N GLY A 171 -11.30 -9.64 -14.90
CA GLY A 171 -10.15 -9.44 -15.77
C GLY A 171 -10.18 -8.15 -16.60
N ALA A 172 -11.36 -7.68 -17.02
CA ALA A 172 -11.48 -6.43 -17.80
C ALA A 172 -11.07 -5.18 -17.01
N TYR A 173 -11.23 -5.21 -15.68
CA TYR A 173 -10.91 -4.08 -14.78
C TYR A 173 -9.57 -4.25 -14.05
N VAL A 174 -8.91 -5.41 -14.18
CA VAL A 174 -7.62 -5.69 -13.51
C VAL A 174 -6.55 -4.64 -13.84
N PRO A 175 -6.36 -4.19 -15.10
CA PRO A 175 -5.34 -3.19 -15.41
C PRO A 175 -5.58 -1.84 -14.72
N GLU A 176 -6.83 -1.39 -14.64
CA GLU A 176 -7.22 -0.13 -14.00
C GLU A 176 -7.08 -0.21 -12.48
N LEU A 177 -7.56 -1.31 -11.88
CA LEU A 177 -7.39 -1.59 -10.45
C LEU A 177 -5.93 -1.70 -10.06
N ARG A 178 -5.10 -2.34 -10.90
CA ARG A 178 -3.66 -2.47 -10.69
C ARG A 178 -3.01 -1.09 -10.60
N THR A 179 -3.27 -0.22 -11.58
CA THR A 179 -2.72 1.14 -11.58
C THR A 179 -3.22 1.98 -10.41
N LEU A 180 -4.50 1.89 -10.05
CA LEU A 180 -5.06 2.67 -8.96
C LEU A 180 -4.47 2.24 -7.60
N THR A 181 -4.41 0.94 -7.35
CA THR A 181 -3.89 0.40 -6.09
C THR A 181 -2.39 0.67 -5.93
N THR A 182 -1.60 0.61 -7.00
CA THR A 182 -0.17 0.98 -6.96
C THR A 182 0.02 2.46 -6.65
N HIS A 183 -0.82 3.34 -7.20
CA HIS A 183 -0.78 4.76 -6.89
C HIS A 183 -1.19 5.07 -5.45
N LEU A 184 -2.26 4.43 -4.96
CA LEU A 184 -2.69 4.58 -3.56
C LEU A 184 -1.60 4.13 -2.60
N ALA A 185 -0.99 2.96 -2.84
CA ALA A 185 0.15 2.46 -2.07
C ALA A 185 1.28 3.50 -2.01
N GLN A 186 1.67 4.02 -3.17
CA GLN A 186 2.77 4.98 -3.28
C GLN A 186 2.46 6.30 -2.56
N MET A 187 1.23 6.82 -2.66
CA MET A 187 0.82 8.04 -1.97
C MET A 187 0.88 7.88 -0.45
N TRP A 188 0.39 6.75 0.08
CA TRP A 188 0.48 6.46 1.52
C TRP A 188 1.92 6.30 1.99
N MET A 189 2.76 5.55 1.26
CA MET A 189 4.17 5.40 1.63
C MET A 189 4.93 6.72 1.58
N MET A 190 4.65 7.57 0.60
CA MET A 190 5.22 8.92 0.53
C MET A 190 4.73 9.79 1.70
N ALA A 191 3.43 9.76 2.02
CA ALA A 191 2.89 10.50 3.16
C ALA A 191 3.53 10.07 4.49
N GLY A 192 3.75 8.77 4.66
CA GLY A 192 4.45 8.22 5.82
C GLY A 192 5.87 8.75 5.89
N PHE A 193 6.62 8.64 4.79
CA PHE A 193 7.99 9.16 4.72
C PHE A 193 8.05 10.64 5.10
N LEU A 194 7.16 11.47 4.57
CA LEU A 194 7.10 12.91 4.90
C LEU A 194 6.77 13.14 6.39
N LEU A 195 5.81 12.40 6.95
CA LEU A 195 5.49 12.48 8.37
C LEU A 195 6.71 12.15 9.23
N MET A 196 7.42 11.06 8.92
CA MET A 196 8.60 10.67 9.70
C MET A 196 9.76 11.63 9.49
N ALA A 197 9.98 12.14 8.29
CA ALA A 197 11.09 13.03 7.97
C ALA A 197 10.94 14.45 8.56
N PHE A 198 9.72 14.96 8.71
CA PHE A 198 9.49 16.37 9.03
C PHE A 198 8.71 16.62 10.33
N TRP A 199 7.99 15.65 10.86
CA TRP A 199 7.30 15.83 12.15
C TRP A 199 8.26 15.49 13.31
N PRO A 200 8.53 16.44 14.23
CA PRO A 200 9.35 16.20 15.43
C PRO A 200 8.87 15.01 16.26
N VAL A 201 9.82 14.22 16.79
CA VAL A 201 9.52 12.92 17.40
C VAL A 201 8.68 13.07 18.68
N TYR A 202 9.01 14.04 19.53
CA TYR A 202 8.36 14.22 20.82
C TYR A 202 7.14 15.15 20.77
N PHE A 203 7.04 16.02 19.76
CA PHE A 203 5.92 16.94 19.61
C PHE A 203 4.60 16.19 19.30
N LYS A 204 3.73 16.08 20.31
CA LYS A 204 2.47 15.31 20.25
C LYS A 204 2.72 13.85 19.85
N SER A 205 3.72 13.21 20.44
CA SER A 205 4.17 11.84 20.09
C SER A 205 3.03 10.80 19.96
N PRO A 206 2.05 10.71 20.90
CA PRO A 206 0.93 9.77 20.74
C PRO A 206 0.11 10.00 19.46
N LEU A 207 -0.14 11.26 19.10
CA LEU A 207 -0.85 11.63 17.88
C LEU A 207 -0.02 11.28 16.64
N ARG A 208 1.27 11.64 16.64
CA ARG A 208 2.20 11.33 15.55
C ARG A 208 2.26 9.83 15.29
N LEU A 209 2.42 9.01 16.33
CA LEU A 209 2.45 7.55 16.23
C LEU A 209 1.11 7.01 15.73
N THR A 210 -0.02 7.47 16.26
CA THR A 210 -1.35 7.03 15.80
C THR A 210 -1.56 7.31 14.30
N ILE A 211 -1.18 8.49 13.83
CA ILE A 211 -1.28 8.86 12.42
C ILE A 211 -0.29 8.03 11.58
N ALA A 212 0.94 7.82 12.07
CA ALA A 212 1.91 6.97 11.41
C ALA A 212 1.36 5.55 11.21
N GLU A 213 0.83 4.91 12.24
CA GLU A 213 0.25 3.56 12.18
C GLU A 213 -0.89 3.48 11.16
N ALA A 214 -1.78 4.49 11.14
CA ALA A 214 -2.85 4.57 10.15
C ALA A 214 -2.30 4.67 8.71
N ILE A 215 -1.28 5.50 8.50
CA ILE A 215 -0.63 5.69 7.20
C ILE A 215 0.08 4.42 6.75
N TYR A 216 0.91 3.80 7.59
CA TYR A 216 1.67 2.60 7.22
C TYR A 216 0.77 1.39 7.07
N GLY A 217 -0.23 1.21 7.94
CA GLY A 217 -1.24 0.18 7.78
C GLY A 217 -1.96 0.30 6.44
N SER A 218 -2.35 1.52 6.06
CA SER A 218 -2.93 1.82 4.74
C SER A 218 -1.96 1.52 3.61
N GLY A 219 -0.75 2.05 3.67
CA GLY A 219 0.28 1.86 2.65
C GLY A 219 0.60 0.38 2.40
N LEU A 220 0.74 -0.41 3.47
CA LEU A 220 1.01 -1.85 3.39
C LEU A 220 -0.19 -2.62 2.84
N ALA A 221 -1.41 -2.31 3.29
CA ALA A 221 -2.62 -2.93 2.77
C ALA A 221 -2.78 -2.70 1.25
N TRP A 222 -2.62 -1.45 0.80
CA TRP A 222 -2.65 -1.11 -0.62
C TRP A 222 -1.49 -1.72 -1.41
N SER A 223 -0.28 -1.77 -0.82
CA SER A 223 0.86 -2.46 -1.44
C SER A 223 0.62 -3.95 -1.62
N HIS A 224 -0.05 -4.59 -0.65
CA HIS A 224 -0.41 -5.99 -0.73
C HIS A 224 -1.39 -6.25 -1.87
N VAL A 225 -2.46 -5.44 -1.96
CA VAL A 225 -3.42 -5.52 -3.08
C VAL A 225 -2.74 -5.26 -4.43
N ALA A 226 -1.86 -4.26 -4.50
CA ALA A 226 -1.08 -3.97 -5.69
C ALA A 226 -0.18 -5.14 -6.09
N THR A 227 0.46 -5.79 -5.11
CA THR A 227 1.31 -6.97 -5.35
C THR A 227 0.51 -8.11 -6.00
N MET A 228 -0.69 -8.36 -5.47
CA MET A 228 -1.60 -9.36 -6.03
C MET A 228 -1.97 -9.03 -7.49
N LEU A 229 -2.31 -7.78 -7.79
CA LEU A 229 -2.69 -7.36 -9.14
C LEU A 229 -1.52 -7.25 -10.12
N ILE A 230 -0.29 -7.04 -9.66
CA ILE A 230 0.90 -6.99 -10.53
C ILE A 230 1.43 -8.40 -10.81
N TRP A 231 1.52 -9.27 -9.80
CA TRP A 231 2.23 -10.55 -9.92
C TRP A 231 1.33 -11.79 -9.92
N ARG A 232 0.06 -11.66 -9.50
CA ARG A 232 -0.91 -12.78 -9.44
C ARG A 232 -2.19 -12.48 -10.23
N SER A 233 -2.13 -11.56 -11.19
CA SER A 233 -3.28 -11.18 -12.03
C SER A 233 -3.89 -12.35 -12.79
N GLU A 234 -3.08 -13.32 -13.21
CA GLU A 234 -3.55 -14.53 -13.92
C GLU A 234 -4.38 -15.45 -13.02
N GLU A 235 -4.03 -15.56 -11.74
CA GLU A 235 -4.81 -16.33 -10.76
C GLU A 235 -6.12 -15.63 -10.42
N ILE A 236 -6.10 -14.29 -10.34
CA ILE A 236 -7.29 -13.45 -10.04
C ILE A 236 -8.26 -13.40 -11.22
N ALA A 237 -7.77 -13.42 -12.46
CA ALA A 237 -8.61 -13.43 -13.67
C ALA A 237 -9.53 -14.65 -13.75
N ASN A 238 -9.15 -15.75 -13.09
CA ASN A 238 -9.89 -17.01 -13.04
C ASN A 238 -10.81 -17.13 -11.81
N ILE A 239 -10.83 -16.14 -10.92
CA ILE A 239 -11.74 -16.14 -9.76
C ILE A 239 -13.10 -15.60 -10.22
N GLU A 240 -14.08 -16.50 -10.37
CA GLU A 240 -15.49 -16.12 -10.50
C GLU A 240 -15.97 -15.44 -9.22
N ILE A 241 -16.04 -14.11 -9.24
CA ILE A 241 -16.57 -13.34 -8.12
C ILE A 241 -18.09 -13.42 -8.15
N LYS A 242 -18.66 -14.17 -7.19
CA LYS A 242 -20.11 -14.18 -6.95
C LYS A 242 -20.60 -12.75 -6.65
N PRO A 243 -21.83 -12.37 -7.08
CA PRO A 243 -22.26 -10.96 -7.18
C PRO A 243 -22.45 -10.21 -5.84
N ARG A 244 -22.11 -10.83 -4.71
CA ARG A 244 -22.17 -10.21 -3.38
C ARG A 244 -21.03 -10.76 -2.53
N MET A 245 -19.82 -10.24 -2.73
CA MET A 245 -18.78 -10.37 -1.71
C MET A 245 -19.27 -9.60 -0.48
N SER A 246 -19.66 -10.34 0.56
CA SER A 246 -20.03 -9.72 1.82
C SER A 246 -18.78 -9.11 2.47
N VAL A 247 -18.95 -8.15 3.38
CA VAL A 247 -17.85 -7.60 4.19
C VAL A 247 -17.02 -8.71 4.86
N LYS A 248 -17.69 -9.78 5.27
CA LYS A 248 -17.07 -10.99 5.83
C LYS A 248 -16.12 -11.67 4.83
N ASP A 249 -16.46 -11.69 3.55
CA ASP A 249 -15.61 -12.28 2.50
C ASP A 249 -14.40 -11.39 2.20
N ALA A 250 -14.56 -10.07 2.21
CA ALA A 250 -13.43 -9.13 2.06
C ALA A 250 -12.43 -9.24 3.23
N VAL A 251 -12.94 -9.39 4.45
CA VAL A 251 -12.15 -9.64 5.67
C VAL A 251 -11.53 -11.04 5.66
N LEU A 252 -12.25 -12.06 5.18
CA LEU A 252 -11.71 -13.42 5.01
C LEU A 252 -10.63 -13.49 3.94
N LEU A 253 -10.78 -12.81 2.80
CA LEU A 253 -9.74 -12.67 1.78
C LEU A 253 -8.51 -11.95 2.35
N TYR A 254 -8.69 -10.85 3.08
CA TYR A 254 -7.58 -10.16 3.73
C TYR A 254 -6.90 -11.04 4.80
N GLY A 255 -7.67 -11.77 5.62
CA GLY A 255 -7.15 -12.66 6.67
C GLY A 255 -6.53 -13.97 6.17
N GLN A 256 -7.09 -14.60 5.14
CA GLN A 256 -6.55 -15.80 4.48
C GLN A 256 -5.32 -15.50 3.62
N HIS A 257 -5.05 -14.23 3.31
CA HIS A 257 -3.91 -13.82 2.50
C HIS A 257 -2.85 -13.01 3.27
N GLY A 258 -3.20 -12.45 4.44
CA GLY A 258 -2.26 -11.94 5.43
C GLY A 258 -1.45 -13.04 6.13
N MET A 259 -1.99 -14.26 6.19
CA MET A 259 -1.21 -15.48 6.45
C MET A 259 -0.95 -16.17 5.12
N ALA A 260 0.30 -16.22 4.67
CA ALA A 260 0.71 -16.92 3.46
C ALA A 260 0.37 -18.42 3.57
N ILE A 261 -0.85 -18.81 3.19
CA ILE A 261 -1.22 -20.20 2.97
C ILE A 261 -1.28 -20.40 1.46
N PRO A 262 -0.48 -21.32 0.90
CA PRO A 262 -0.51 -21.62 -0.52
C PRO A 262 -1.86 -22.25 -0.82
N PHE A 263 -2.76 -21.49 -1.44
CA PHE A 263 -3.94 -22.09 -2.03
C PHE A 263 -3.47 -23.07 -3.10
N LYS A 264 -3.84 -24.34 -2.90
CA LYS A 264 -3.56 -25.48 -3.77
C LYS A 264 -3.55 -25.05 -5.24
N LYS A 265 -2.46 -25.39 -5.95
CA LYS A 265 -2.44 -25.47 -7.42
C LYS A 265 -3.66 -26.27 -7.87
N THR A 266 -4.71 -25.60 -8.29
CA THR A 266 -5.70 -26.19 -9.20
C THR A 266 -5.07 -26.13 -10.57
N GLU A 267 -4.36 -27.20 -10.91
CA GLU A 267 -4.11 -27.57 -12.30
C GLU A 267 -5.46 -27.74 -12.98
N THR A 268 -5.88 -26.74 -13.75
CA THR A 268 -6.70 -26.90 -14.94
C THR A 268 -6.69 -25.58 -15.71
N HIS A 269 -6.05 -25.63 -16.87
CA HIS A 269 -6.22 -24.76 -18.04
C HIS A 269 -7.68 -24.29 -18.21
N VAL A 270 -8.01 -23.16 -18.84
CA VAL A 270 -7.70 -22.69 -20.20
C VAL A 270 -8.15 -21.21 -20.23
N LEU A 271 -7.36 -20.33 -20.84
CA LEU A 271 -7.83 -19.00 -21.31
C LEU A 271 -9.21 -19.17 -21.97
N PRO A 272 -10.18 -18.24 -21.86
CA PRO A 272 -11.39 -18.33 -22.66
C PRO A 272 -10.93 -18.39 -24.13
N LYS A 273 -11.08 -19.57 -24.74
CA LYS A 273 -10.77 -19.74 -26.15
C LYS A 273 -11.80 -18.91 -26.88
N PHE A 274 -11.32 -17.97 -27.67
CA PHE A 274 -12.04 -17.29 -28.76
C PHE A 274 -12.73 -18.25 -29.77
N ASP A 275 -12.78 -19.56 -29.50
CA ASP A 275 -13.43 -20.57 -30.32
C ASP A 275 -14.96 -20.59 -30.11
N ASP A 276 -15.47 -20.16 -28.95
CA ASP A 276 -16.92 -20.24 -28.66
C ASP A 276 -17.72 -19.13 -29.39
N GLU A 277 -17.17 -17.93 -29.54
CA GLU A 277 -17.80 -16.87 -30.36
C GLU A 277 -17.71 -17.18 -31.86
N LYS A 278 -16.65 -17.85 -32.31
CA LYS A 278 -16.51 -18.27 -33.71
C LYS A 278 -17.44 -19.43 -34.05
N GLN A 279 -17.69 -20.35 -33.12
CA GLN A 279 -18.68 -21.42 -33.30
C GLN A 279 -20.12 -20.88 -33.25
N ALA A 280 -20.42 -19.89 -32.41
CA ALA A 280 -21.72 -19.23 -32.39
C ALA A 280 -22.01 -18.49 -33.71
N LEU A 281 -21.02 -17.78 -34.28
CA LEU A 281 -21.15 -17.09 -35.56
C LEU A 281 -21.21 -18.03 -36.78
N LEU A 282 -20.63 -19.23 -36.68
CA LEU A 282 -20.73 -20.26 -37.72
C LEU A 282 -22.03 -21.07 -37.65
N ALA A 283 -22.68 -21.13 -36.49
CA ALA A 283 -23.99 -21.75 -36.34
C ALA A 283 -25.10 -20.90 -36.98
N ASP A 284 -25.07 -19.58 -36.78
CA ASP A 284 -26.06 -18.63 -37.32
C ASP A 284 -25.95 -18.37 -38.84
N SER A 285 -24.87 -18.81 -39.49
CA SER A 285 -24.71 -18.71 -40.95
C SER A 285 -25.14 -19.98 -41.71
N SER A 286 -25.72 -20.96 -41.00
CA SER A 286 -26.17 -22.24 -41.56
C SER A 286 -27.69 -22.49 -41.49
N SER A 287 -28.48 -21.45 -41.19
CA SER A 287 -29.95 -21.47 -41.24
C SER A 287 -30.51 -20.69 -42.42
#